data_AF-A0A1E1WU00-F1
#
_entry.id   AF-A0A1E1WU00-F1
#
_cell.length_a   1.000
_cell.length_b   1.000
_cell.length_c   1.000
_cell.angle_alpha   90.00
_cell.angle_beta   90.00
_cell.angle_gamma   90.00
#
_symmetry.space_group_name_H-M   'P 1'
#
loop_
_entity.id
_entity.type
_entity.pdbx_description
1 polymer ?
#
loop_
_entity_poly.entity_id
_entity_poly.type
_entity_poly.pdbx_seq_one_letter_code
_entity_poly.pdbx_strand_id
1 'polypeptide(L)'
;SREVLATPLRAFPEHKRSFLPSRSEQQQISRIVHALKMGWTKTRKQIADERRKKREKLFYNLWGSTTAEEEEKLRGIHKHIPAPKRPPPGHAESYNPPPEYLLDKMELKEWNKLSETPWKRKYTF
;
A
#
# COMPACT_ATOMS: atom_id res chain seq x y z
N SER A 1 -49.22 23.37 32.82
CA SER A 1 -50.25 22.32 32.77
C SER A 1 -49.65 21.11 32.06
N ARG A 2 -49.49 19.99 32.77
CA ARG A 2 -49.00 18.73 32.22
C ARG A 2 -50.19 17.78 32.10
N GLU A 3 -51.10 18.12 31.20
CA GLU A 3 -52.32 17.36 30.97
C GLU A 3 -52.04 16.28 29.93
N VAL A 4 -52.28 15.02 30.30
CA VAL A 4 -52.09 13.85 29.44
C VAL A 4 -53.46 13.39 28.98
N LEU A 5 -53.68 13.35 27.67
CA LEU A 5 -54.93 12.85 27.09
C LEU A 5 -54.95 11.32 27.12
N ALA A 6 -56.07 10.75 27.56
CA ALA A 6 -56.27 9.29 27.62
C ALA A 6 -56.52 8.64 26.24
N THR A 7 -57.00 9.41 25.27
CA THR A 7 -57.39 8.94 23.92
C THR A 7 -56.84 9.88 22.84
N PRO A 8 -56.69 9.40 21.60
CA PRO A 8 -56.27 10.25 20.49
C PRO A 8 -57.34 11.30 20.17
N LEU A 9 -56.89 12.47 19.71
CA LEU A 9 -57.77 13.58 19.30
C LEU A 9 -58.72 13.20 18.16
N ARG A 10 -58.36 12.22 17.31
CA ARG A 10 -59.18 11.77 16.19
C ARG A 10 -59.06 10.26 15.97
N ALA A 11 -60.19 9.57 16.03
CA ALA A 11 -60.28 8.12 15.83
C ALA A 11 -60.55 7.78 14.35
N PHE A 12 -59.59 8.11 13.47
CA PHE A 12 -59.66 7.61 12.10
C PHE A 12 -59.44 6.10 12.06
N PRO A 13 -60.19 5.35 11.25
CA PRO A 13 -59.91 3.94 11.06
C PRO A 13 -58.52 3.76 10.42
N GLU A 14 -57.77 2.80 10.95
CA GLU A 14 -56.45 2.47 10.43
C GLU A 14 -56.54 1.93 9.00
N HIS A 15 -55.55 2.27 8.17
CA HIS A 15 -55.49 1.78 6.80
C HIS A 15 -54.94 0.35 6.76
N LYS A 16 -55.42 -0.50 5.84
CA LYS A 16 -54.94 -1.90 5.70
C LYS A 16 -53.42 -2.03 5.56
N ARG A 17 -52.77 -1.02 4.98
CA ARG A 17 -51.30 -0.96 4.81
C ARG A 17 -50.53 -0.87 6.13
N SER A 18 -51.15 -0.44 7.22
CA SER A 18 -50.52 -0.39 8.54
C SER A 18 -50.32 -1.79 9.11
N PHE A 19 -51.17 -2.74 8.71
CA PHE A 19 -51.13 -4.13 9.18
C PHE A 19 -50.46 -5.09 8.18
N LEU A 20 -50.44 -4.73 6.90
CA LEU A 20 -49.84 -5.53 5.84
C LEU A 20 -48.37 -5.14 5.60
N PRO A 21 -47.54 -6.05 5.07
CA PRO A 21 -46.19 -5.71 4.63
C PRO A 21 -46.19 -4.60 3.57
N SER A 22 -45.11 -3.82 3.54
CA SER A 22 -45.01 -2.63 2.69
C SER A 22 -44.93 -2.96 1.20
N ARG A 23 -45.80 -2.33 0.39
CA ARG A 23 -45.76 -2.45 -1.08
C ARG A 23 -44.55 -1.77 -1.70
N SER A 24 -44.08 -0.66 -1.12
CA SER A 24 -42.90 0.04 -1.65
C SER A 24 -41.63 -0.78 -1.47
N GLU A 25 -41.52 -1.47 -0.33
CA GLU A 25 -40.43 -2.38 -0.03
C GLU A 25 -40.44 -3.57 -1.00
N GLN A 26 -41.61 -4.16 -1.25
CA GLN A 26 -41.77 -5.23 -2.24
C GLN A 26 -41.27 -4.82 -3.64
N GLN A 27 -41.58 -3.59 -4.08
CA GLN A 27 -41.10 -3.06 -5.37
C GLN A 27 -39.58 -2.84 -5.39
N GLN A 28 -38.97 -2.43 -4.28
CA GLN A 28 -37.52 -2.30 -4.20
C GLN A 28 -36.83 -3.68 -4.23
N ILE A 29 -37.37 -4.64 -3.48
CA ILE A 29 -36.86 -6.02 -3.47
C ILE A 29 -36.94 -6.63 -4.87
N SER A 30 -38.05 -6.43 -5.60
CA SER A 30 -38.18 -6.98 -6.96
C SER A 30 -37.14 -6.43 -7.94
N ARG A 31 -36.80 -5.13 -7.83
CA ARG A 31 -35.71 -4.51 -8.61
C ARG A 31 -34.34 -5.11 -8.26
N ILE A 32 -34.06 -5.30 -6.97
CA ILE A 32 -32.81 -5.92 -6.50
C ILE A 32 -32.71 -7.36 -7.01
N VAL A 33 -33.78 -8.14 -6.91
CA VAL A 33 -33.85 -9.53 -7.41
C VAL A 33 -33.63 -9.58 -8.92
N HIS A 34 -34.24 -8.65 -9.67
CA HIS A 34 -34.01 -8.56 -11.11
C HIS A 34 -32.55 -8.27 -11.44
N ALA A 35 -31.94 -7.29 -10.75
CA ALA A 35 -30.52 -6.95 -10.94
C ALA A 35 -29.58 -8.11 -10.56
N LEU A 36 -29.93 -8.92 -9.56
CA LEU A 36 -29.20 -10.15 -9.21
C LEU A 36 -29.34 -11.20 -10.32
N LYS A 37 -30.56 -11.39 -10.86
CA LYS A 37 -30.83 -12.36 -11.94
C LYS A 37 -30.10 -11.99 -13.23
N MET A 38 -30.03 -10.70 -13.56
CA MET A 38 -29.27 -10.19 -14.71
C MET A 38 -27.76 -10.16 -14.46
N GLY A 39 -27.30 -10.40 -13.23
CA GLY A 39 -25.88 -10.36 -12.87
C GLY A 39 -25.28 -8.95 -12.77
N TRP A 40 -26.09 -7.90 -12.77
CA TRP A 40 -25.62 -6.51 -12.61
C TRP A 40 -25.14 -6.21 -11.19
N THR A 41 -25.70 -6.92 -10.20
CA THR A 41 -25.33 -6.79 -8.80
C THR A 41 -24.83 -8.13 -8.27
N LYS A 42 -23.83 -8.08 -7.38
CA LYS A 42 -23.29 -9.26 -6.71
C LYS A 42 -23.99 -9.47 -5.37
N THR A 43 -24.07 -10.73 -4.94
CA THR A 43 -24.55 -11.05 -3.59
C THR A 43 -23.54 -10.60 -2.52
N ARG A 44 -24.02 -10.40 -1.29
CA ARG A 44 -23.16 -10.05 -0.14
C ARG A 44 -22.03 -11.07 0.07
N LYS A 45 -22.30 -12.36 -0.17
CA LYS A 45 -21.30 -13.44 -0.07
C LYS A 45 -20.20 -13.27 -1.12
N GLN A 46 -20.57 -13.09 -2.39
CA GLN A 46 -19.61 -12.86 -3.49
C GLN A 46 -18.75 -11.62 -3.26
N ILE A 47 -19.34 -10.53 -2.76
CA ILE A 47 -18.60 -9.30 -2.42
C ILE A 47 -17.60 -9.57 -1.27
N ALA A 48 -17.98 -10.35 -0.27
CA ALA A 48 -17.10 -10.72 0.83
C ALA A 48 -15.93 -11.61 0.36
N ASP A 49 -16.19 -12.57 -0.54
CA ASP A 49 -15.14 -13.43 -1.13
C ASP A 49 -14.17 -12.62 -1.99
N GLU A 50 -14.67 -11.67 -2.79
CA GLU A 50 -13.82 -10.77 -3.58
C GLU A 50 -12.94 -9.90 -2.69
N ARG A 51 -13.48 -9.39 -1.57
CA ARG A 51 -12.69 -8.65 -0.57
C ARG A 51 -11.61 -9.52 0.08
N ARG A 52 -11.92 -10.79 0.34
CA ARG A 52 -10.95 -11.76 0.87
C ARG A 52 -9.81 -12.00 -0.13
N LYS A 53 -10.15 -12.29 -1.39
CA LYS A 53 -9.17 -12.46 -2.48
C LYS A 53 -8.30 -11.23 -2.70
N LYS A 54 -8.87 -10.02 -2.62
CA LYS A 54 -8.10 -8.77 -2.71
C LYS A 54 -7.15 -8.56 -1.53
N ARG A 55 -7.47 -9.10 -0.36
CA ARG A 55 -6.63 -9.02 0.83
C ARG A 55 -5.47 -10.02 0.79
N GLU A 56 -5.66 -11.14 0.09
CA GLU A 56 -4.57 -12.05 -0.23
C GLU A 56 -3.58 -11.30 -1.13
N LYS A 57 -2.37 -11.04 -0.60
CA LYS A 57 -1.31 -10.38 -1.37
C LYS A 57 -0.87 -11.36 -2.46
N LEU A 58 -1.22 -11.04 -3.71
CA LEU A 58 -0.78 -11.78 -4.89
C LEU A 58 0.68 -11.41 -5.17
N PHE A 59 1.61 -12.07 -4.49
CA PHE A 59 3.03 -11.99 -4.84
C PHE A 59 3.27 -12.90 -6.03
N TYR A 60 3.75 -12.30 -7.13
CA TYR A 60 4.21 -13.04 -8.30
C TYR A 60 5.73 -13.02 -8.31
N ASN A 61 6.33 -14.17 -8.64
CA ASN A 61 7.75 -14.20 -8.97
C ASN A 61 7.95 -13.55 -10.34
N LEU A 62 8.24 -12.25 -10.36
CA LEU A 62 8.52 -11.51 -11.59
C LEU A 62 9.85 -11.89 -12.24
N TRP A 63 10.75 -12.49 -11.47
CA TRP A 63 12.04 -12.93 -11.98
C TRP A 63 11.91 -14.21 -12.82
N GLY A 64 10.87 -15.02 -12.56
CA GLY A 64 10.63 -16.29 -13.24
C GLY A 64 11.84 -17.24 -13.16
N SER A 65 11.72 -18.41 -13.77
CA SER A 65 12.90 -19.11 -14.29
C SER A 65 13.00 -18.67 -15.75
N THR A 66 13.66 -17.54 -16.00
CA THR A 66 13.91 -17.04 -17.35
C THR A 66 14.41 -18.21 -18.19
N THR A 67 13.66 -18.61 -19.22
CA THR A 67 14.18 -19.59 -20.18
C THR A 67 15.29 -18.92 -20.97
N ALA A 68 16.26 -19.69 -21.46
CA ALA A 68 17.39 -19.16 -22.23
C ALA A 68 16.95 -18.25 -23.42
N GLU A 69 15.76 -18.51 -23.97
CA GLU A 69 15.13 -17.74 -25.05
C GLU A 69 14.67 -16.33 -24.64
N GLU A 70 14.29 -16.11 -23.38
CA GLU A 70 13.90 -14.80 -22.85
C GLU A 70 15.13 -13.95 -22.51
N GLU A 71 16.22 -14.58 -22.05
CA GLU A 71 17.51 -13.93 -21.88
C GLU A 71 18.10 -13.44 -23.21
N GLU A 72 17.89 -14.19 -24.29
CA GLU A 72 18.33 -13.81 -25.64
C GLU A 72 17.60 -12.55 -26.15
N LYS A 73 16.31 -12.40 -25.85
CA LYS A 73 15.53 -11.19 -26.18
C LYS A 73 16.00 -9.96 -25.41
N LEU A 74 16.42 -10.12 -24.14
CA LEU A 74 17.01 -9.04 -23.34
C LEU A 74 18.40 -8.62 -23.84
N ARG A 75 19.12 -9.48 -24.58
CA ARG A 75 20.39 -9.13 -25.25
C ARG A 75 20.20 -8.28 -26.51
N GLY A 76 18.95 -8.08 -26.97
CA GLY A 76 18.58 -7.18 -28.07
C GLY A 76 18.67 -5.69 -27.76
N ILE A 77 19.24 -5.30 -26.62
CA ILE A 77 19.54 -3.89 -26.32
C ILE A 77 20.65 -3.44 -27.29
N HIS A 78 20.26 -2.74 -28.36
CA HIS A 78 21.17 -2.22 -29.39
C HIS A 78 22.26 -1.26 -28.87
N LYS A 79 22.17 -0.82 -27.61
CA LYS A 79 23.14 0.11 -26.98
C LYS A 79 23.71 -0.54 -25.73
N HIS A 80 25.03 -0.69 -25.67
CA HIS A 80 25.72 -1.17 -24.48
C HIS A 80 25.48 -0.20 -23.29
N ILE A 81 24.82 -0.68 -22.24
CA ILE A 81 24.68 0.03 -20.97
C ILE A 81 25.86 -0.41 -20.09
N PRO A 82 26.86 0.46 -19.82
CA PRO A 82 27.96 0.08 -18.95
C PRO A 82 27.46 -0.15 -17.53
N ALA A 83 28.05 -1.13 -16.84
CA ALA A 83 27.75 -1.37 -15.44
C ALA A 83 28.07 -0.12 -14.60
N PRO A 84 27.26 0.18 -13.56
CA PRO A 84 27.57 1.27 -12.65
C PRO A 84 28.92 1.03 -11.97
N LYS A 85 29.78 2.06 -11.95
CA LYS A 85 31.09 1.98 -11.30
C LYS A 85 30.89 1.91 -9.79
N ARG A 86 31.26 0.78 -9.18
CA ARG A 86 31.32 0.65 -7.72
C ARG A 86 32.58 1.36 -7.21
N PRO A 87 32.54 1.96 -6.00
CA PRO A 87 33.76 2.44 -5.38
C PRO A 87 34.73 1.25 -5.17
N PRO A 88 36.04 1.47 -5.31
CA PRO A 88 37.01 0.44 -4.96
C PRO A 88 36.89 0.08 -3.47
N PRO A 89 37.29 -1.14 -3.06
CA PRO A 89 37.39 -1.48 -1.64
C PRO A 89 38.35 -0.50 -0.96
N GLY A 90 37.92 0.09 0.16
CA GLY A 90 38.73 1.01 0.95
C GLY A 90 39.70 0.29 1.89
N HIS A 91 40.72 1.02 2.34
CA HIS A 91 41.70 0.56 3.36
C HIS A 91 41.81 1.54 4.55
N ALA A 92 41.14 2.68 4.41
CA ALA A 92 40.89 3.78 5.34
C ALA A 92 40.76 3.43 6.82
N GLU A 93 40.04 2.34 7.11
CA GLU A 93 39.60 1.96 8.45
C GLU A 93 40.22 0.62 8.85
N SER A 94 41.39 0.30 8.32
CA SER A 94 42.19 -0.83 8.80
C SER A 94 42.48 -0.65 10.29
N TYR A 95 42.35 -1.72 11.07
CA TYR A 95 42.65 -1.73 12.50
C TYR A 95 44.13 -1.41 12.79
N ASN A 96 45.02 -1.73 11.86
CA ASN A 96 46.46 -1.46 11.96
C ASN A 96 46.96 -0.72 10.71
N PRO A 97 46.68 0.58 10.56
CA PRO A 97 47.13 1.36 9.42
C PRO A 97 48.59 1.81 9.63
N PRO A 98 49.37 2.05 8.54
CA PRO A 98 50.67 2.66 8.69
C PRO A 98 50.54 4.09 9.25
N PRO A 99 51.59 4.62 9.89
CA PRO A 99 51.51 5.89 10.64
C PRO A 99 51.14 7.10 9.76
N GLU A 100 51.38 7.02 8.45
CA GLU A 100 51.00 8.05 7.46
C GLU A 100 49.48 8.30 7.41
N TYR A 101 48.66 7.33 7.82
CA TYR A 101 47.20 7.43 7.82
C TYR A 101 46.64 7.92 9.17
N LEU A 102 47.48 8.06 10.19
CA LEU A 102 47.05 8.61 11.48
C LEU A 102 47.00 10.13 11.39
N LEU A 103 45.94 10.73 11.94
CA LEU A 103 45.73 12.18 11.89
C LEU A 103 46.81 12.94 12.66
N ASP A 104 47.32 13.99 12.04
CA ASP A 104 48.19 14.95 12.71
C ASP A 104 47.44 15.79 13.75
N LYS A 105 48.17 16.40 14.68
CA LYS A 105 47.57 17.25 15.74
C LYS A 105 46.74 18.40 15.18
N MET A 106 47.09 18.93 14.01
CA MET A 106 46.33 20.00 13.35
C MET A 106 45.05 19.45 12.71
N GLU A 107 45.14 18.34 11.99
CA GLU A 107 44.02 17.68 11.34
C GLU A 107 42.99 17.20 12.36
N LEU A 108 43.44 16.66 13.50
CA LEU A 108 42.56 16.25 14.59
C LEU A 108 41.74 17.42 15.16
N LYS A 109 42.32 18.62 15.23
CA LYS A 109 41.59 19.82 15.66
C LYS A 109 40.51 20.21 14.65
N GLU A 110 40.82 20.17 13.35
CA GLU A 110 39.84 20.43 12.29
C GLU A 110 38.73 19.38 12.28
N TRP A 111 39.09 18.10 12.46
CA TRP A 111 38.17 16.98 12.56
C TRP A 111 37.15 17.16 13.70
N ASN A 112 37.64 17.56 14.87
CA ASN A 112 36.81 17.81 16.05
C ASN A 112 35.93 19.06 15.87
N LYS A 113 36.44 20.09 15.20
CA LYS A 113 35.68 21.30 14.85
C LYS A 113 34.51 20.99 13.91
N LEU A 114 34.67 20.02 13.01
CA LEU A 114 33.63 19.56 12.08
C LEU A 114 32.72 18.46 12.66
N SER A 115 32.63 18.32 13.99
CA SER A 115 31.76 17.33 14.65
C SER A 115 30.27 17.49 14.32
N GLU A 116 29.79 18.72 14.17
CA GLU A 116 28.39 19.03 13.83
C GLU A 116 28.05 18.78 12.34
N THR A 117 29.06 18.79 11.45
CA THR A 117 28.87 18.59 10.01
C THR A 117 29.77 17.48 9.44
N PRO A 118 29.54 16.19 9.80
CA PRO A 118 30.42 15.09 9.43
C PRO A 118 30.64 14.91 7.92
N TRP A 119 29.65 15.21 7.07
CA TRP A 119 29.74 15.08 5.61
C TRP A 119 30.67 16.10 4.94
N LYS A 120 31.13 17.12 5.68
CA LYS A 120 32.13 18.09 5.20
C LYS A 120 33.56 17.67 5.54
N ARG A 121 33.74 16.61 6.34
CA ARG A 121 35.07 16.07 6.67
C ARG A 121 35.71 15.53 5.40
N LYS A 122 36.93 15.98 5.13
CA LYS A 122 37.78 15.33 4.13
C LYS A 122 38.41 14.13 4.82
N TYR A 123 38.14 12.93 4.33
CA TYR A 123 38.98 11.78 4.66
C TYR A 123 40.37 12.06 4.08
N THR A 124 41.42 11.77 4.83
CA THR A 124 42.81 12.02 4.42
C THR A 124 43.31 11.05 3.34
N PHE A 125 42.41 10.24 2.76
CA PHE A 125 42.67 9.21 1.74
C PHE A 125 41.39 8.91 0.94
#